data_AF-C0PEB6-F1
#
_entry.id   AF-C0PEB6-F1
#
_cell.length_a   1.000
_cell.length_b   1.000
_cell.length_c   1.000
_cell.angle_alpha   90.00
_cell.angle_beta   90.00
_cell.angle_gamma   90.00
#
_symmetry.space_group_name_H-M   'P 1'
#
loop_
_entity.id
_entity.type
_entity.pdbx_description
1 polymer ?
#
loop_
_entity_poly.entity_id
_entity_poly.type
_entity_poly.pdbx_seq_one_letter_code
_entity_poly.pdbx_strand_id
1 'polypeptide(L)'
;MKNEHIRRSALADLFLDTPLCNAHTTGTDILWAGLPMITLPLEKMATRVAGSLCVATGLGEEMIVSSMKKYEDRAVELALNPVKLQALTNKLKEVRMTCPLFDTARWVRNLERAYYKMWNLYCSSRHPEPFKVVEDDNESPFDR
;
A
#
# COMPACT_ATOMS: atom_id res chain seq x y z
N MET A 1 17.10 2.10 -16.39
CA MET A 1 17.54 2.07 -14.95
C MET A 1 16.35 2.41 -14.01
N LYS A 2 16.46 2.22 -12.69
CA LYS A 2 15.34 2.45 -11.74
C LYS A 2 14.68 3.84 -11.87
N ASN A 3 15.49 4.90 -11.96
CA ASN A 3 15.00 6.27 -12.11
C ASN A 3 14.18 6.47 -13.40
N GLU A 4 14.60 5.84 -14.49
CA GLU A 4 13.89 5.88 -15.77
C GLU A 4 12.56 5.12 -15.69
N HIS A 5 12.52 3.99 -14.98
CA HIS A 5 11.30 3.22 -14.73
C HIS A 5 10.26 4.06 -13.96
N ILE A 6 10.65 4.76 -12.90
CA ILE A 6 9.73 5.61 -12.13
C ILE A 6 9.27 6.81 -12.98
N ARG A 7 10.21 7.46 -13.70
CA ARG A 7 9.89 8.64 -14.53
C ARG A 7 8.91 8.32 -15.64
N ARG A 8 9.08 7.20 -16.35
CA ARG A 8 8.15 6.81 -17.42
C ARG A 8 6.76 6.46 -16.87
N SER A 9 6.66 5.97 -15.64
CA SER A 9 5.36 5.65 -15.03
C SER A 9 4.48 6.90 -14.88
N ALA A 10 5.07 8.07 -14.61
CA ALA A 10 4.32 9.32 -14.54
C ALA A 10 3.70 9.77 -15.89
N LEU A 11 4.05 9.11 -17.01
CA LEU A 11 3.47 9.38 -18.33
C LEU A 11 2.20 8.57 -18.60
N ALA A 12 1.91 7.54 -17.81
CA ALA A 12 0.66 6.80 -17.91
C ALA A 12 -0.44 7.49 -17.11
N ASP A 13 -1.69 7.23 -17.49
CA ASP A 13 -2.88 7.80 -16.84
C ASP A 13 -3.41 6.91 -15.71
N LEU A 14 -3.35 5.58 -15.91
CA LEU A 14 -3.87 4.58 -14.99
C LEU A 14 -3.05 3.29 -15.08
N PHE A 15 -2.71 2.70 -13.93
CA PHE A 15 -2.08 1.39 -13.86
C PHE A 15 -3.11 0.28 -13.58
N LEU A 16 -3.07 -0.78 -14.39
CA LEU A 16 -3.92 -1.96 -14.21
C LEU A 16 -3.11 -3.09 -13.57
N ASP A 17 -3.37 -3.36 -12.29
CA ASP A 17 -2.67 -4.40 -11.54
C ASP A 17 -3.13 -5.82 -11.94
N THR A 18 -2.23 -6.80 -11.85
CA THR A 18 -2.51 -8.20 -12.18
C THR A 18 -3.08 -8.97 -10.98
N PRO A 19 -4.33 -9.49 -11.03
CA PRO A 19 -4.96 -10.09 -9.85
C PRO A 19 -4.29 -11.39 -9.34
N LEU A 20 -3.70 -12.19 -10.23
CA LEU A 20 -3.09 -13.48 -9.87
C LEU A 20 -1.76 -13.32 -9.12
N CYS A 21 -1.07 -12.21 -9.32
CA CYS A 21 0.12 -11.80 -8.59
C CYS A 21 0.20 -10.28 -8.71
N ASN A 22 -0.08 -9.58 -7.62
CA ASN A 22 -0.13 -8.12 -7.67
C ASN A 22 1.26 -7.53 -7.93
N ALA A 23 1.26 -6.27 -8.33
CA ALA A 23 2.43 -5.41 -8.32
C ALA A 23 2.90 -5.22 -6.87
N HIS A 24 4.10 -5.71 -6.56
CA HIS A 24 4.74 -5.51 -5.26
C HIS A 24 5.62 -4.27 -5.35
N THR A 25 6.93 -4.42 -5.61
CA THR A 25 7.86 -3.31 -5.82
C THR A 25 7.40 -2.37 -6.93
N THR A 26 6.89 -2.93 -8.03
CA THR A 26 6.31 -2.12 -9.12
C THR A 26 5.15 -1.28 -8.62
N GLY A 27 4.28 -1.83 -7.76
CA GLY A 27 3.14 -1.09 -7.20
C GLY A 27 3.60 0.11 -6.37
N THR A 28 4.62 -0.09 -5.55
CA THR A 28 5.26 1.00 -4.79
C THR A 28 5.84 2.07 -5.72
N ASP A 29 6.50 1.68 -6.81
CA ASP A 29 7.07 2.61 -7.80
C ASP A 29 5.99 3.43 -8.53
N ILE A 30 4.89 2.78 -8.90
CA ILE A 30 3.74 3.39 -9.56
C ILE A 30 3.11 4.45 -8.64
N LEU A 31 2.84 4.10 -7.38
CA LEU A 31 2.28 5.03 -6.41
C LEU A 31 3.27 6.16 -6.07
N TRP A 32 4.57 5.87 -6.04
CA TRP A 32 5.61 6.89 -5.86
C TRP A 32 5.69 7.83 -7.07
N ALA A 33 5.43 7.37 -8.28
CA ALA A 33 5.30 8.24 -9.45
C ALA A 33 4.04 9.12 -9.41
N GLY A 34 3.09 8.85 -8.49
CA GLY A 34 1.80 9.53 -8.40
C GLY A 34 0.79 9.03 -9.44
N LEU A 35 0.96 7.80 -9.94
CA LEU A 35 0.07 7.15 -10.89
C LEU A 35 -0.98 6.31 -10.12
N PRO A 36 -2.28 6.58 -10.26
CA PRO A 36 -3.32 5.73 -9.68
C PRO A 36 -3.29 4.31 -10.24
N MET A 37 -3.74 3.34 -9.45
CA MET A 37 -3.89 1.96 -9.90
C MET A 37 -5.25 1.37 -9.57
N ILE A 38 -5.67 0.34 -10.29
CA ILE A 38 -6.79 -0.53 -9.93
C ILE A 38 -6.23 -1.89 -9.56
N THR A 39 -6.65 -2.43 -8.42
CA THR A 39 -6.27 -3.77 -7.96
C THR A 39 -7.46 -4.57 -7.43
N LEU A 40 -7.40 -5.88 -7.61
CA LEU A 40 -8.39 -6.84 -7.14
C LEU A 40 -7.72 -7.82 -6.16
N PRO A 41 -7.89 -7.60 -4.84
CA PRO A 41 -7.38 -8.52 -3.85
C PRO A 41 -8.12 -9.87 -3.87
N LEU A 42 -7.38 -10.97 -3.90
CA LEU A 42 -7.93 -12.33 -3.74
C LEU A 42 -7.52 -12.91 -2.37
N GLU A 43 -7.41 -14.24 -2.28
CA GLU A 43 -7.18 -14.96 -1.02
C GLU A 43 -5.70 -15.03 -0.62
N LYS A 44 -4.79 -15.23 -1.58
CA LYS A 44 -3.37 -15.45 -1.29
C LYS A 44 -2.65 -14.14 -0.99
N MET A 45 -1.63 -14.17 -0.14
CA MET A 45 -0.84 -12.96 0.21
C MET A 45 -0.32 -12.22 -1.04
N ALA A 46 0.24 -12.95 -2.02
CA ALA A 46 0.77 -12.36 -3.25
C ALA A 46 -0.29 -11.62 -4.10
N THR A 47 -1.58 -11.92 -3.88
CA THR A 47 -2.73 -11.28 -4.54
C THR A 47 -3.32 -10.14 -3.72
N ARG A 48 -2.72 -9.76 -2.58
CA ARG A 48 -3.24 -8.72 -1.67
C ARG A 48 -2.25 -7.58 -1.43
N VAL A 49 -1.06 -7.64 -2.01
CA VAL A 49 0.01 -6.65 -1.78
C VAL A 49 -0.42 -5.29 -2.31
N ALA A 50 -0.84 -5.16 -3.57
CA ALA A 50 -1.26 -3.87 -4.11
C ALA A 50 -2.46 -3.30 -3.36
N GLY A 51 -3.39 -4.14 -2.91
CA GLY A 51 -4.47 -3.72 -2.01
C GLY A 51 -3.96 -3.09 -0.71
N SER A 52 -2.98 -3.73 -0.06
CA SER A 52 -2.33 -3.16 1.13
C SER A 52 -1.61 -1.85 0.84
N LEU A 53 -0.94 -1.73 -0.32
CA LEU A 53 -0.30 -0.47 -0.73
C LEU A 53 -1.34 0.63 -0.90
N CYS A 54 -2.45 0.34 -1.58
CA CYS A 54 -3.55 1.28 -1.81
C CYS A 54 -4.15 1.77 -0.49
N VAL A 55 -4.40 0.87 0.48
CA VAL A 55 -4.87 1.26 1.83
C VAL A 55 -3.85 2.19 2.50
N ALA A 56 -2.56 1.88 2.41
CA ALA A 56 -1.50 2.69 3.02
C ALA A 56 -1.33 4.09 2.38
N THR A 57 -1.89 4.33 1.19
CA THR A 57 -1.98 5.69 0.61
C THR A 57 -3.12 6.52 1.21
N GLY A 58 -4.10 5.89 1.87
CA GLY A 58 -5.36 6.52 2.28
C GLY A 58 -6.43 6.56 1.19
N LEU A 59 -6.13 6.11 -0.03
CA LEU A 59 -7.04 6.15 -1.20
C LEU A 59 -7.54 4.76 -1.62
N GLY A 60 -7.54 3.79 -0.69
CA GLY A 60 -7.90 2.40 -0.95
C GLY A 60 -9.30 2.23 -1.57
N GLU A 61 -10.29 3.01 -1.13
CA GLU A 61 -11.66 2.94 -1.64
C GLU A 61 -11.78 3.32 -3.13
N GLU A 62 -10.89 4.19 -3.60
CA GLU A 62 -10.86 4.67 -4.98
C GLU A 62 -10.06 3.73 -5.92
N MET A 63 -9.23 2.83 -5.36
CA MET A 63 -8.30 1.98 -6.11
C MET A 63 -8.55 0.46 -5.97
N ILE A 64 -9.26 0.02 -4.94
CA ILE A 64 -9.53 -1.39 -4.67
C ILE A 64 -10.93 -1.77 -5.14
N VAL A 65 -11.03 -2.88 -5.86
CA VAL A 65 -12.30 -3.45 -6.32
C VAL A 65 -12.50 -4.86 -5.76
N SER A 66 -13.74 -5.34 -5.78
CA SER A 66 -14.14 -6.60 -5.13
C SER A 66 -14.54 -7.72 -6.09
N SER A 67 -14.43 -7.50 -7.41
CA SER A 67 -14.69 -8.54 -8.43
C SER A 67 -14.07 -8.13 -9.77
N MET A 68 -13.90 -9.10 -10.67
CA MET A 68 -13.39 -8.82 -12.02
C MET A 68 -14.30 -7.87 -12.81
N LYS A 69 -15.63 -8.02 -12.66
CA LYS A 69 -16.58 -7.09 -13.28
C LYS A 69 -16.37 -5.65 -12.81
N LYS A 70 -16.17 -5.45 -11.50
CA LYS A 70 -15.88 -4.12 -10.94
C LYS A 70 -14.50 -3.60 -11.35
N TYR A 71 -13.53 -4.49 -11.56
CA TYR A 71 -12.22 -4.13 -12.08
C TYR A 71 -12.34 -3.51 -13.47
N GLU A 72 -13.05 -4.18 -14.38
CA GLU A 72 -13.34 -3.68 -15.72
C GLU A 72 -14.14 -2.37 -15.67
N ASP A 73 -15.22 -2.34 -14.89
CA ASP A 73 -16.08 -1.16 -14.77
C ASP A 73 -15.33 0.06 -14.24
N ARG A 74 -14.48 -0.11 -13.23
CA ARG A 74 -13.67 0.98 -12.68
C ARG A 74 -12.62 1.45 -13.69
N ALA A 75 -12.00 0.54 -14.43
CA ALA A 75 -11.02 0.88 -15.45
C ALA A 75 -11.67 1.72 -16.57
N VAL A 76 -12.82 1.27 -17.07
CA VAL A 76 -13.58 1.98 -18.11
C VAL A 76 -14.11 3.31 -17.58
N GLU A 77 -14.66 3.35 -16.36
CA GLU A 77 -15.15 4.58 -15.73
C GLU A 77 -14.05 5.65 -15.64
N LEU A 78 -12.87 5.29 -15.15
CA LEU A 78 -11.75 6.23 -15.03
C LEU A 78 -11.20 6.65 -16.40
N ALA A 79 -11.12 5.72 -17.36
CA ALA A 79 -10.65 6.03 -18.72
C ALA A 79 -11.61 6.97 -19.48
N LEU A 80 -12.93 6.82 -19.28
CA LEU A 80 -13.95 7.66 -19.92
C LEU A 80 -14.27 8.94 -19.15
N ASN A 81 -13.76 9.10 -17.92
CA ASN A 81 -13.98 10.27 -17.09
C ASN A 81 -12.66 10.92 -16.66
N PRO A 82 -12.04 11.74 -17.54
CA PRO A 82 -10.77 12.41 -17.26
C PRO A 82 -10.80 13.29 -16.01
N VAL A 83 -11.96 13.91 -15.71
CA VAL A 83 -12.13 14.75 -14.52
C VAL A 83 -11.99 13.92 -13.25
N LYS A 84 -12.65 12.76 -13.19
CA LYS A 84 -12.56 11.84 -12.05
C LYS A 84 -11.15 11.27 -11.90
N LEU A 85 -10.53 10.85 -13.00
CA LEU A 85 -9.17 10.33 -12.98
C LEU A 85 -8.17 11.41 -12.52
N GLN A 86 -8.28 12.63 -13.04
CA GLN A 86 -7.41 13.73 -12.64
C GLN A 86 -7.59 14.08 -11.15
N ALA A 87 -8.81 14.02 -10.63
CA ALA A 87 -9.07 14.23 -9.21
C ALA A 87 -8.37 13.17 -8.35
N LEU A 88 -8.45 11.89 -8.72
CA LEU A 88 -7.73 10.80 -8.03
C LEU A 88 -6.21 10.98 -8.12
N THR A 89 -5.68 11.31 -9.30
CA THR A 89 -4.26 11.62 -9.50
C THR A 89 -3.79 12.78 -8.62
N ASN A 90 -4.60 13.84 -8.49
CA ASN A 90 -4.27 15.00 -7.66
C ASN A 90 -4.24 14.63 -6.17
N LYS A 91 -5.25 13.91 -5.68
CA LYS A 91 -5.28 13.39 -4.31
C LYS A 91 -4.06 12.54 -4.01
N LEU A 92 -3.70 11.63 -4.92
CA LEU A 92 -2.54 10.75 -4.73
C LEU A 92 -1.23 11.56 -4.66
N LYS A 93 -1.05 12.55 -5.53
CA LYS A 93 0.12 13.45 -5.50
C LYS A 93 0.20 14.27 -4.22
N GLU A 94 -0.94 14.74 -3.71
CA GLU A 94 -1.04 15.51 -2.47
C GLU A 94 -0.63 14.67 -1.25
N VAL A 95 -1.16 13.45 -1.12
CA VAL A 95 -0.86 12.58 0.03
C VAL A 95 0.46 11.83 -0.08
N ARG A 96 1.08 11.75 -1.27
CA ARG A 96 2.29 10.92 -1.49
C ARG A 96 3.42 11.20 -0.49
N MET A 97 3.61 12.45 -0.07
CA MET A 97 4.70 12.82 0.84
C MET A 97 4.34 12.67 2.33
N THR A 98 3.07 12.40 2.63
CA THR A 98 2.54 12.38 4.00
C THR A 98 1.84 11.06 4.35
N CYS A 99 1.57 10.20 3.36
CA CYS A 99 0.88 8.94 3.58
C CYS A 99 1.79 7.92 4.28
N PRO A 100 1.22 7.02 5.09
CA PRO A 100 1.97 5.98 5.79
C PRO A 100 2.83 5.10 4.88
N LEU A 101 2.45 4.92 3.61
CA LEU A 101 3.17 4.07 2.67
C LEU A 101 4.64 4.48 2.47
N PHE A 102 4.94 5.79 2.52
CA PHE A 102 6.29 6.32 2.25
C PHE A 102 6.95 6.95 3.49
N ASP A 103 6.29 6.90 4.65
CA ASP A 103 6.89 7.30 5.92
C ASP A 103 7.79 6.18 6.46
N THR A 104 9.02 6.14 5.96
CA THR A 104 10.00 5.13 6.34
C THR A 104 10.39 5.22 7.81
N ALA A 105 10.41 6.42 8.40
CA ALA A 105 10.74 6.61 9.81
C ALA A 105 9.66 5.99 10.71
N ARG A 106 8.38 6.21 10.40
CA ARG A 106 7.26 5.53 11.09
C ARG A 106 7.28 4.02 10.87
N TRP A 107 7.60 3.56 9.66
CA TRP A 107 7.71 2.14 9.37
C TRP A 107 8.81 1.46 10.21
N VAL A 108 10.00 2.05 10.29
CA VAL A 108 11.11 1.53 11.12
C VAL A 108 10.67 1.46 12.58
N ARG A 109 10.03 2.52 13.11
CA ARG A 109 9.50 2.51 14.46
C ARG A 109 8.51 1.36 14.69
N ASN A 110 7.57 1.15 13.77
CA ASN A 110 6.62 0.04 13.90
C ASN A 110 7.29 -1.34 13.81
N LEU A 111 8.38 -1.47 13.05
CA LEU A 111 9.17 -2.69 12.98
C LEU A 111 9.92 -2.96 14.29
N GLU A 112 10.54 -1.94 14.87
CA GLU A 112 11.23 -2.04 16.17
C GLU A 112 10.26 -2.44 17.29
N ARG A 113 9.05 -1.85 17.36
CA ARG A 113 7.96 -2.30 18.26
C ARG A 113 7.70 -3.80 18.10
N ALA A 114 7.63 -4.28 16.86
CA ALA A 114 7.40 -5.70 16.59
C ALA A 114 8.54 -6.58 17.13
N TYR A 115 9.80 -6.15 16.93
CA TYR A 115 10.98 -6.84 17.47
C TYR A 115 10.96 -6.92 18.99
N TYR A 116 10.70 -5.81 19.68
CA TYR A 116 10.61 -5.82 21.13
C TYR A 116 9.47 -6.69 21.63
N LYS A 117 8.31 -6.68 20.96
CA LYS A 117 7.19 -7.54 21.32
C LYS A 117 7.53 -9.03 21.16
N MET A 118 8.16 -9.41 20.06
CA MET A 118 8.65 -10.78 19.84
C MET A 118 9.67 -11.20 20.90
N TRP A 119 10.61 -10.32 21.23
CA TRP A 119 11.62 -10.56 22.26
C TRP A 119 11.01 -10.74 23.65
N ASN A 120 10.09 -9.86 24.05
CA ASN A 120 9.41 -9.94 25.36
C ASN A 120 8.57 -11.22 25.51
N LEU A 121 7.89 -11.66 24.44
CA LEU A 121 7.18 -12.95 24.43
C LEU A 121 8.14 -14.10 24.70
N TYR A 122 9.28 -14.12 24.00
CA TYR A 122 10.32 -15.13 24.18
C TYR A 122 10.91 -15.12 25.59
N CYS A 123 11.33 -13.96 26.11
CA CYS A 123 11.86 -13.82 27.47
C CYS A 123 10.86 -14.25 28.55
N SER A 124 9.56 -14.09 28.28
CA SER A 124 8.48 -14.54 29.17
C SER A 124 8.16 -16.04 29.04
N SER A 125 9.00 -16.81 28.34
CA SER A 125 8.79 -18.23 28.03
C SER A 125 7.46 -18.55 27.33
N ARG A 126 6.89 -17.59 26.60
CA ARG A 126 5.68 -17.79 25.81
C ARG A 126 6.04 -18.32 24.42
N HIS A 127 5.16 -19.13 23.84
CA HIS A 127 5.30 -19.58 22.47
C HIS A 127 4.97 -18.45 21.46
N PRO A 128 5.48 -18.54 20.22
CA PRO A 128 5.10 -17.60 19.16
C PRO A 128 3.58 -17.56 18.99
N GLU A 129 3.01 -16.36 19.01
CA GLU A 129 1.58 -16.15 18.85
C GLU A 129 1.33 -14.96 17.90
N PRO A 130 0.15 -14.91 17.24
CA PRO A 130 -0.23 -13.75 16.45
C PRO A 130 -0.36 -12.51 17.34
N PHE A 131 0.21 -11.40 16.89
CA PHE A 131 0.01 -10.12 17.53
C PHE A 131 -0.14 -9.01 16.49
N LYS A 132 -0.73 -7.89 16.94
CA LYS A 132 -0.73 -6.63 16.21
C LYS A 132 0.29 -5.68 16.83
N VAL A 133 0.94 -4.91 15.97
CA VAL A 133 1.71 -3.73 16.36
C VAL A 133 0.73 -2.58 16.51
N VAL A 134 0.73 -1.95 17.68
CA VAL A 134 -0.07 -0.76 17.98
C VAL A 134 0.92 0.38 18.20
N GLU A 135 0.55 1.58 17.76
CA GLU A 135 1.34 2.80 18.00
C GLU A 135 1.03 3.35 19.39
N ASP A 136 1.35 2.54 20.41
CA ASP A 136 1.24 2.90 21.82
C ASP A 136 2.57 2.57 22.51
N ASP A 137 3.28 3.62 22.91
CA ASP A 137 4.60 3.51 23.53
C ASP A 137 4.51 2.94 24.96
N ASN A 138 3.33 2.90 25.57
CA ASN A 138 3.12 2.30 26.89
C ASN A 138 3.01 0.77 26.82
N GLU A 139 2.43 0.24 25.74
CA GLU A 139 2.24 -1.22 25.56
C GLU A 139 3.46 -1.90 24.92
N SER A 140 4.33 -1.13 24.25
CA SER A 140 5.48 -1.66 23.52
C SER A 140 6.63 -0.65 23.55
N PRO A 141 7.31 -0.49 24.70
CA PRO A 141 8.41 0.46 24.83
C PRO A 141 9.54 0.10 23.87
N PHE A 142 10.01 1.10 23.13
CA PHE A 142 11.18 1.01 22.23
C PHE A 142 12.51 0.98 22.96
N ASP A 143 12.48 1.21 24.26
CA ASP A 143 13.66 1.44 25.07
C ASP A 143 13.40 0.85 26.47
N ARG A 144 14.19 -0.15 26.83
CA ARG A 144 14.38 -0.64 28.19
C ARG A 144 15.83 -1.08 28.35
#